data_AF-A0A7Y5KI45-F1
#
_entry.id   AF-A0A7Y5KI45-F1
#
_cell.length_a   1.000
_cell.length_b   1.000
_cell.length_c   1.000
_cell.angle_alpha   90.00
_cell.angle_beta   90.00
_cell.angle_gamma   90.00
#
_symmetry.space_group_name_H-M   'P 1'
#
loop_
_entity.id
_entity.type
_entity.pdbx_description
1 polymer ?
#
loop_
_entity_poly.entity_id
_entity_poly.type
_entity_poly.pdbx_seq_one_letter_code
_entity_poly.pdbx_strand_id
1 'polypeptide(L)'
;METITLNLPSRLASSARILARHRGQKLAEFVSDELQMLLNKKIRLGVTRRDANAKTRANGVALSDEEVMQFANARMVRWQAQQMHRLIHAAGRRELTSEEQRILDTLLEIYNETCLNKARGIAEAVRRGLLPPMTDKYWSKPNRRKLSPRTKR
;
A
#
# COMPACT_ATOMS: atom_id res chain seq x y z
N MET A 1 30.00 2.67 11.07
CA MET A 1 28.65 2.54 11.66
C MET A 1 28.21 3.94 12.06
N GLU A 2 27.05 4.39 11.59
CA GLU A 2 26.45 5.64 12.04
C GLU A 2 25.56 5.37 13.25
N THR A 3 25.59 6.24 14.26
CA THR A 3 24.77 6.10 15.48
C THR A 3 23.66 7.13 15.44
N ILE A 4 22.41 6.67 15.47
CA ILE A 4 21.21 7.51 15.47
C ILE A 4 20.48 7.31 16.79
N THR A 5 20.21 8.40 17.51
CA THR A 5 19.44 8.39 18.76
C THR A 5 17.99 8.78 18.47
N LEU A 6 17.06 7.87 18.77
CA LEU A 6 15.62 8.06 18.57
C LEU A 6 14.91 8.22 19.90
N ASN A 7 14.10 9.28 20.03
CA ASN A 7 13.23 9.46 21.17
C ASN A 7 11.84 8.90 20.84
N LEU A 8 11.45 7.82 21.52
CA LEU A 8 10.21 7.08 21.23
C LEU A 8 9.16 7.35 22.32
N PRO A 9 7.87 7.49 21.96
CA PRO A 9 6.79 7.55 22.94
C PRO A 9 6.83 6.32 23.86
N SER A 10 6.58 6.53 25.16
CA SER A 10 6.69 5.51 26.21
C SER A 10 5.87 4.24 25.94
N ARG A 11 4.71 4.38 25.30
CA ARG A 11 3.89 3.24 24.85
C ARG A 11 4.59 2.41 23.76
N LEU A 12 5.14 3.06 22.74
CA LEU A 12 5.82 2.40 21.63
C LEU A 12 7.12 1.71 22.10
N ALA A 13 7.88 2.38 22.96
CA ALA A 13 9.08 1.81 23.58
C ALA A 13 8.76 0.56 24.42
N SER A 14 7.60 0.55 25.09
CA SER A 14 7.15 -0.60 25.88
C SER A 14 6.70 -1.77 25.01
N SER A 15 5.94 -1.51 23.95
CA SER A 15 5.57 -2.54 22.97
C SER A 15 6.79 -3.16 22.29
N ALA A 16 7.77 -2.34 21.88
CA ALA A 16 9.00 -2.82 21.28
C ALA A 16 9.81 -3.70 22.26
N ARG A 17 9.86 -3.35 23.55
CA ARG A 17 10.51 -4.19 24.58
C ARG A 17 9.85 -5.56 24.74
N ILE A 18 8.52 -5.61 24.75
CA ILE A 18 7.78 -6.87 24.87
C ILE A 18 8.08 -7.78 23.68
N LEU A 19 8.04 -7.23 22.46
CA LEU A 19 8.27 -7.98 21.23
C LEU A 19 9.73 -8.45 21.09
N ALA A 20 10.70 -7.60 21.46
CA ALA A 20 12.12 -7.97 21.46
C ALA A 20 12.40 -9.14 22.42
N ARG A 21 11.83 -9.11 23.63
CA ARG A 21 11.92 -10.21 24.60
C ARG A 21 11.34 -11.51 24.05
N HIS A 22 10.20 -11.43 23.38
CA HIS A 22 9.56 -12.60 22.79
C HIS A 22 10.39 -13.24 21.66
N ARG A 23 11.21 -12.45 20.94
CA ARG A 23 12.15 -12.94 19.93
C ARG A 23 13.54 -13.31 20.50
N GLY A 24 13.76 -13.13 21.80
CA GLY A 24 15.07 -13.36 22.42
C GLY A 24 16.15 -12.38 21.93
N GLN A 25 15.77 -11.23 21.38
CA GLN A 25 16.69 -10.24 20.81
C GLN A 25 16.85 -9.04 21.74
N LYS A 26 17.99 -8.33 21.62
CA LYS A 26 18.16 -7.03 22.28
C LYS A 26 17.24 -6.00 21.61
N LEU A 27 16.71 -5.07 22.40
CA LEU A 27 15.78 -4.05 21.90
C LEU A 27 16.37 -3.25 20.72
N ALA A 28 17.64 -2.89 20.78
CA ALA A 28 18.30 -2.11 19.74
C ALA A 28 18.39 -2.87 18.40
N GLU A 29 18.72 -4.16 18.45
CA GLU A 29 18.78 -5.04 17.28
C GLU A 29 17.38 -5.22 16.68
N PHE A 30 16.39 -5.55 17.52
CA PHE A 30 15.00 -5.69 17.08
C PHE A 30 14.46 -4.41 16.42
N VAL A 31 14.67 -3.25 17.04
CA VAL A 31 14.21 -1.96 16.49
C VAL A 31 14.95 -1.64 15.19
N SER A 32 16.25 -1.94 15.10
CA SER A 32 17.03 -1.73 13.88
C SER A 32 16.56 -2.63 12.75
N ASP A 33 16.31 -3.91 13.01
CA ASP A 33 15.81 -4.88 12.03
C ASP A 33 14.41 -4.51 11.52
N GLU A 34 13.51 -4.15 12.44
CA GLU A 34 12.16 -3.72 12.07
C GLU A 34 12.18 -2.39 11.32
N LEU A 35 13.01 -1.42 11.74
CA LEU A 35 13.21 -0.17 11.00
C LEU A 35 13.81 -0.45 9.62
N GLN A 36 14.79 -1.33 9.50
CA GLN A 36 15.41 -1.66 8.23
C GLN A 36 14.42 -2.37 7.31
N MET A 37 13.62 -3.30 7.81
CA MET A 37 12.56 -3.93 7.04
C MET A 37 11.52 -2.90 6.58
N LEU A 38 11.09 -1.98 7.46
CA LEU A 38 10.12 -0.94 7.11
C LEU A 38 10.68 0.09 6.12
N LEU A 39 11.93 0.51 6.30
CA LEU A 39 12.61 1.44 5.41
C LEU A 39 12.90 0.80 4.07
N ASN A 40 13.41 -0.44 4.04
CA ASN A 40 13.58 -1.19 2.80
C ASN A 40 12.24 -1.40 2.10
N LYS A 41 11.18 -1.71 2.85
CA LYS A 41 9.83 -1.78 2.29
C LYS A 41 9.41 -0.43 1.71
N LYS A 42 9.61 0.70 2.40
CA LYS A 42 9.25 2.04 1.88
C LYS A 42 10.10 2.49 0.70
N ILE A 43 11.42 2.25 0.74
CA ILE A 43 12.37 2.56 -0.34
C ILE A 43 12.05 1.70 -1.56
N ARG A 44 11.85 0.39 -1.38
CA ARG A 44 11.40 -0.53 -2.43
C ARG A 44 10.06 -0.07 -2.98
N LEU A 45 9.09 0.26 -2.12
CA LEU A 45 7.77 0.77 -2.51
C LEU A 45 7.79 2.20 -3.11
N GLY A 46 8.96 2.82 -3.33
CA GLY A 46 9.07 4.15 -3.91
C GLY A 46 8.42 5.25 -3.09
N VAL A 47 8.22 5.03 -1.78
CA VAL A 47 7.58 5.96 -0.84
C VAL A 47 8.60 6.95 -0.28
N THR A 48 9.56 7.39 -1.10
CA THR A 48 10.20 8.68 -0.88
C THR A 48 9.35 9.73 -1.58
N ARG A 49 8.51 10.37 -0.78
CA ARG A 49 7.46 11.34 -1.15
C ARG A 49 7.98 12.62 -1.85
N ARG A 50 9.16 12.62 -2.48
CA ARG A 50 9.79 13.84 -3.00
C ARG A 50 10.48 13.81 -4.35
N ASP A 51 10.66 12.68 -5.04
CA ASP A 51 11.41 12.70 -6.31
C ASP A 51 10.81 11.82 -7.42
N ALA A 52 9.47 11.80 -7.55
CA ALA A 52 8.84 11.21 -8.73
C ALA A 52 9.17 11.96 -10.04
N ASN A 53 9.81 13.13 -9.95
CA ASN A 53 10.43 13.87 -11.04
C ASN A 53 11.75 14.47 -10.54
N ALA A 54 12.89 13.79 -10.74
CA ALA A 54 14.18 14.43 -11.10
C ALA A 54 15.41 13.53 -10.93
N LYS A 55 15.42 12.52 -10.05
CA LYS A 55 16.72 11.91 -9.67
C LYS A 55 16.78 10.40 -9.40
N THR A 56 15.76 9.61 -9.75
CA THR A 56 15.91 8.13 -9.78
C THR A 56 16.81 7.62 -10.93
N ARG A 57 17.52 8.51 -11.62
CA ARG A 57 18.68 8.19 -12.48
C ARG A 57 20.02 8.19 -11.72
N ALA A 58 20.09 8.65 -10.46
CA ALA A 58 21.37 8.85 -9.78
C ALA A 58 21.89 7.64 -8.99
N ASN A 59 21.04 6.65 -8.66
CA ASN A 59 21.49 5.35 -8.12
C ASN A 59 20.87 4.26 -8.99
N GLY A 60 21.62 3.81 -9.99
CA GLY A 60 21.21 2.93 -11.09
C GLY A 60 20.83 1.51 -10.69
N VAL A 61 19.81 1.33 -9.85
CA VAL A 61 19.11 0.05 -9.72
C VAL A 61 17.83 0.18 -10.52
N ALA A 62 17.92 -0.11 -11.81
CA ALA A 62 16.73 -0.34 -12.61
C ALA A 62 15.99 -1.55 -12.01
N LEU A 63 14.70 -1.39 -11.70
CA LEU A 63 13.89 -2.49 -11.17
C LEU A 63 13.95 -3.69 -12.12
N SER A 64 14.10 -4.90 -11.58
CA SER A 64 14.01 -6.14 -12.37
C SER A 64 12.59 -6.35 -12.91
N ASP A 65 12.43 -7.25 -13.87
CA ASP A 65 11.11 -7.57 -14.42
C ASP A 65 10.20 -8.21 -13.37
N GLU A 66 10.75 -9.02 -12.47
CA GLU A 66 10.01 -9.57 -11.32
C GLU A 66 9.54 -8.46 -10.38
N GLU A 67 10.37 -7.47 -10.11
CA GLU A 67 10.01 -6.33 -9.25
C GLU A 67 8.91 -5.49 -9.90
N VAL A 68 9.03 -5.19 -11.19
CA VAL A 68 7.99 -4.50 -11.98
C VAL A 68 6.66 -5.27 -11.92
N MET A 69 6.70 -6.60 -12.04
CA MET A 69 5.52 -7.45 -11.95
C MET A 69 4.94 -7.52 -10.52
N GLN A 70 5.77 -7.42 -9.47
CA GLN A 70 5.28 -7.28 -8.10
C GLN A 70 4.54 -5.95 -7.91
N PHE A 71 5.02 -4.85 -8.49
CA PHE A 71 4.31 -3.58 -8.51
C PHE A 71 2.99 -3.69 -9.26
N ALA A 72 2.99 -4.25 -10.48
CA ALA A 72 1.78 -4.41 -11.29
C ALA A 72 0.69 -5.25 -10.58
N ASN A 73 1.11 -6.14 -9.68
CA ASN A 73 0.23 -6.99 -8.87
C ASN A 73 0.01 -6.47 -7.44
N ALA A 74 0.48 -5.27 -7.11
CA ALA A 74 0.34 -4.69 -5.78
C ALA A 74 -1.14 -4.65 -5.34
N ARG A 75 -1.38 -5.12 -4.11
CA ARG A 75 -2.71 -5.17 -3.50
C ARG A 75 -2.61 -4.81 -2.02
N MET A 76 -3.62 -4.09 -1.55
CA MET A 76 -3.81 -3.83 -0.13
C MET A 76 -4.07 -5.17 0.56
N VAL A 77 -3.57 -5.32 1.79
CA VAL A 77 -3.74 -6.57 2.52
C VAL A 77 -5.23 -6.81 2.79
N ARG A 78 -5.68 -8.05 2.67
CA ARG A 78 -7.11 -8.42 2.73
C ARG A 78 -7.82 -7.89 3.99
N TRP A 79 -7.20 -8.02 5.16
CA TRP A 79 -7.80 -7.53 6.40
C TRP A 79 -7.92 -5.99 6.40
N GLN A 80 -6.95 -5.27 5.84
CA GLN A 80 -6.97 -3.81 5.74
C GLN A 80 -8.11 -3.37 4.81
N ALA A 81 -8.25 -4.02 3.64
CA ALA A 81 -9.33 -3.74 2.71
C ALA A 81 -10.73 -4.03 3.31
N GLN A 82 -10.87 -5.12 4.06
CA GLN A 82 -12.10 -5.44 4.78
C GLN A 82 -12.44 -4.40 5.84
N GLN A 83 -11.45 -3.98 6.64
CA GLN A 83 -11.65 -2.94 7.65
C GLN A 83 -12.00 -1.59 7.03
N MET A 84 -11.36 -1.24 5.92
CA MET A 84 -11.66 -0.02 5.17
C MET A 84 -13.09 -0.04 4.65
N HIS A 85 -13.53 -1.12 4.00
CA HIS A 85 -14.92 -1.27 3.56
C HIS A 85 -15.91 -1.17 4.72
N ARG A 86 -15.61 -1.79 5.87
CA ARG A 86 -16.46 -1.72 7.06
C ARG A 86 -16.63 -0.28 7.56
N LEU A 87 -15.54 0.49 7.63
CA LEU A 87 -15.53 1.87 8.12
C LEU A 87 -16.21 2.83 7.13
N ILE A 88 -15.96 2.68 5.83
CA ILE A 88 -16.67 3.45 4.79
C ILE A 88 -18.17 3.21 4.88
N HIS A 89 -18.57 1.94 5.02
CA HIS A 89 -19.98 1.58 5.14
C HIS A 89 -20.61 2.09 6.44
N ALA A 90 -19.86 2.11 7.54
CA ALA A 90 -20.32 2.70 8.80
C ALA A 90 -20.49 4.23 8.70
N ALA A 91 -19.57 4.93 8.05
CA ALA A 91 -19.64 6.38 7.83
C ALA A 91 -20.90 6.80 7.03
N GLY A 92 -21.38 5.95 6.13
CA GLY A 92 -22.63 6.20 5.39
C GLY A 92 -23.90 5.98 6.20
N ARG A 93 -23.81 5.47 7.43
CA ARG A 93 -24.96 5.16 8.31
C ARG A 93 -24.94 5.91 9.63
N ARG A 94 -23.76 6.28 10.12
CA ARG A 94 -23.54 7.03 11.36
C ARG A 94 -22.25 7.81 11.28
N GLU A 95 -22.11 8.80 12.16
CA GLU A 95 -20.82 9.43 12.38
C GLU A 95 -19.82 8.43 12.97
N LEU A 96 -18.58 8.49 12.45
CA LEU A 96 -17.47 7.70 12.97
C LEU A 96 -16.92 8.37 14.23
N THR A 97 -16.42 7.56 15.17
CA THR A 97 -15.65 8.11 16.29
C THR A 97 -14.32 8.67 15.79
N SER A 98 -13.68 9.54 16.56
CA SER A 98 -12.37 10.10 16.20
C SER A 98 -11.26 9.04 16.08
N GLU A 99 -11.41 7.89 16.73
CA GLU A 99 -10.50 6.76 16.53
C GLU A 99 -10.78 6.03 15.21
N GLU A 100 -12.04 5.76 14.92
CA GLU A 100 -12.46 5.14 13.66
C GLU A 100 -12.09 5.99 12.45
N GLN A 101 -12.24 7.31 12.54
CA GLN A 101 -11.85 8.23 11.49
C GLN A 101 -10.34 8.17 11.23
N ARG A 102 -9.50 8.22 12.28
CA ARG A 102 -8.04 8.10 12.13
C ARG A 102 -7.61 6.77 11.50
N ILE A 103 -8.29 5.68 11.87
CA ILE A 103 -8.04 4.36 11.25
C ILE A 103 -8.44 4.38 9.78
N LEU A 104 -9.61 4.94 9.45
CA LEU A 104 -10.07 5.06 8.07
C LEU A 104 -9.11 5.89 7.22
N ASP A 105 -8.65 7.04 7.72
CA ASP A 105 -7.70 7.91 7.02
C ASP A 105 -6.39 7.16 6.71
N THR A 106 -5.85 6.43 7.69
CA THR A 106 -4.65 5.60 7.52
C THR A 106 -4.86 4.52 6.45
N LEU A 107 -6.02 3.87 6.45
CA LEU A 107 -6.34 2.83 5.46
C LEU A 107 -6.49 3.42 4.05
N LEU A 108 -7.08 4.61 3.93
CA LEU A 108 -7.20 5.32 2.66
C LEU A 108 -5.84 5.75 2.11
N GLU A 109 -4.92 6.19 2.97
CA GLU A 109 -3.53 6.47 2.56
C GLU A 109 -2.85 5.22 1.99
N ILE A 110 -2.92 4.08 2.71
CA ILE A 110 -2.36 2.81 2.25
C ILE A 110 -2.98 2.38 0.92
N TYR A 111 -4.30 2.51 0.78
CA TYR A 111 -5.01 2.17 -0.45
C TYR A 111 -4.52 3.02 -1.64
N ASN A 112 -4.44 4.34 -1.47
CA ASN A 112 -4.01 5.27 -2.50
C ASN A 112 -2.57 5.00 -2.94
N GLU A 113 -1.65 4.78 -1.99
CA GLU A 113 -0.27 4.42 -2.28
C GLU A 113 -0.19 3.10 -3.06
N THR A 114 -0.98 2.10 -2.66
CA THR A 114 -1.04 0.81 -3.35
C THR A 114 -1.54 0.96 -4.79
N CYS A 115 -2.60 1.75 -5.02
CA CYS A 115 -3.12 2.01 -6.36
C CYS A 115 -2.10 2.73 -7.25
N LEU A 116 -1.39 3.72 -6.71
CA LEU A 116 -0.36 4.45 -7.43
C LEU A 116 0.79 3.52 -7.85
N ASN A 117 1.27 2.70 -6.91
CA ASN A 117 2.33 1.73 -7.16
C ASN A 117 1.90 0.69 -8.19
N LYS A 118 0.65 0.24 -8.13
CA LYS A 118 0.06 -0.64 -9.12
C LYS A 118 0.04 -0.02 -10.51
N ALA A 119 -0.44 1.22 -10.62
CA ALA A 119 -0.50 1.93 -11.90
C ALA A 119 0.90 2.10 -12.51
N ARG A 120 1.90 2.47 -11.71
CA ARG A 120 3.30 2.59 -12.14
C ARG A 120 3.86 1.25 -12.60
N GLY A 121 3.63 0.18 -11.85
CA GLY A 121 4.05 -1.18 -12.21
C GLY A 121 3.43 -1.64 -13.53
N ILE A 122 2.13 -1.40 -13.72
CA ILE A 122 1.44 -1.72 -14.98
C ILE A 122 2.02 -0.91 -16.14
N ALA A 123 2.20 0.40 -15.97
CA ALA A 123 2.74 1.25 -17.03
C ALA A 123 4.15 0.80 -17.46
N GLU A 124 5.00 0.48 -16.50
CA GLU A 124 6.35 0.00 -16.77
C GLU A 124 6.35 -1.42 -17.37
N ALA A 125 5.48 -2.31 -16.90
CA ALA A 125 5.32 -3.65 -17.46
C ALA A 125 4.85 -3.60 -18.92
N VAL A 126 3.92 -2.70 -19.26
CA VAL A 126 3.48 -2.47 -20.63
C VAL A 126 4.61 -1.88 -21.48
N ARG A 127 5.34 -0.89 -20.95
CA ARG A 127 6.49 -0.29 -21.64
C ARG A 127 7.58 -1.31 -21.97
N ARG A 128 7.79 -2.30 -21.10
CA ARG A 128 8.75 -3.40 -21.27
C ARG A 128 8.20 -4.59 -22.08
N GLY A 129 6.91 -4.60 -22.42
CA GLY A 129 6.27 -5.72 -23.11
C GLY A 129 5.96 -6.94 -22.22
N LEU A 130 6.08 -6.82 -20.89
CA LEU A 130 5.75 -7.86 -19.91
C LEU A 130 4.23 -8.03 -19.73
N LEU A 131 3.47 -6.95 -19.96
CA LEU A 131 2.00 -6.97 -19.99
C LEU A 131 1.50 -6.40 -21.32
N PRO A 132 0.38 -6.93 -21.86
CA PRO A 132 -0.23 -6.35 -23.03
C PRO A 132 -0.76 -4.94 -22.69
N PRO A 133 -0.78 -4.01 -23.67
CA PRO A 133 -1.45 -2.73 -23.49
C PRO A 133 -2.89 -2.93 -23.02
N MET A 134 -3.31 -2.13 -22.05
CA MET A 134 -4.71 -2.12 -21.61
C MET A 134 -5.58 -1.59 -22.76
N THR A 135 -6.12 -2.50 -23.57
CA THR A 135 -7.05 -2.19 -24.65
C THR A 135 -8.49 -2.14 -24.10
N ASP A 136 -9.32 -1.32 -24.74
CA ASP A 136 -10.73 -1.04 -24.38
C ASP A 136 -11.58 -2.32 -24.20
N LYS A 137 -11.20 -3.45 -24.82
CA LYS A 137 -11.92 -4.74 -24.78
C LYS A 137 -12.25 -5.27 -23.37
N TYR A 138 -11.55 -4.81 -22.33
CA TYR A 138 -11.82 -5.16 -20.93
C TYR A 138 -12.89 -4.28 -20.23
N TRP A 139 -13.24 -3.12 -20.80
CA TRP A 139 -14.27 -2.21 -20.29
C TRP A 139 -15.55 -2.22 -21.14
N SER A 140 -15.49 -2.66 -22.40
CA SER A 140 -16.62 -2.61 -23.36
C SER A 140 -17.58 -3.82 -23.34
N LYS A 141 -17.71 -4.57 -22.23
CA LYS A 141 -18.92 -5.37 -22.01
C LYS A 141 -19.91 -4.57 -21.17
N PRO A 142 -20.84 -3.81 -21.77
CA PRO A 142 -21.99 -3.37 -21.01
C PRO A 142 -22.67 -4.62 -20.48
N ASN A 143 -22.80 -4.69 -19.16
CA ASN A 143 -23.63 -5.67 -18.49
C ASN A 143 -25.08 -5.41 -18.93
N ARG A 144 -25.45 -5.86 -20.13
CA ARG A 144 -26.83 -5.93 -20.59
C ARG A 144 -27.49 -7.04 -19.78
N ARG A 145 -27.70 -6.80 -18.49
CA ARG A 145 -28.86 -7.37 -17.80
C ARG A 145 -30.03 -7.00 -18.67
N LYS A 146 -30.61 -8.02 -19.33
CA LYS A 146 -31.85 -7.90 -20.08
C LYS A 146 -32.87 -7.25 -19.13
N LEU A 147 -33.10 -5.96 -19.31
CA LEU A 147 -34.27 -5.30 -18.74
C LEU A 147 -35.46 -5.93 -19.45
N SER A 148 -36.10 -6.88 -18.79
CA SER A 148 -37.40 -7.41 -19.19
C SER A 148 -38.34 -6.22 -19.40
N PRO A 149 -39.11 -6.17 -20.50
CA PRO A 149 -40.01 -5.05 -20.73
C PRO A 149 -41.04 -4.99 -19.60
N ARG A 150 -40.98 -3.90 -18.83
CA ARG A 150 -41.93 -3.59 -17.77
C ARG A 150 -43.29 -3.42 -18.44
N THR A 151 -44.18 -4.34 -18.12
CA THR A 151 -45.58 -4.42 -18.53
C THR A 151 -46.23 -3.04 -18.46
N LYS A 152 -46.67 -2.52 -19.61
CA LYS A 152 -47.72 -1.50 -19.65
C LYS A 152 -49.04 -2.24 -19.67
N ARG A 153 -49.80 -2.16 -18.57
CA ARG A 153 -51.26 -2.16 -18.53
C ARG A 153 -51.68 -1.52 -17.22
#